data_AF-A0A651FNJ7-F1
#
_entry.id   AF-A0A651FNJ7-F1
#
_cell.length_a   1.000
_cell.length_b   1.000
_cell.length_c   1.000
_cell.angle_alpha   90.00
_cell.angle_beta   90.00
_cell.angle_gamma   90.00
#
_symmetry.space_group_name_H-M   'P 1'
#
loop_
_entity.id
_entity.type
_entity.pdbx_description
1 polymer ?
#
loop_
_entity_poly.entity_id
_entity_poly.type
_entity_poly.pdbx_seq_one_letter_code
_entity_poly.pdbx_strand_id
1 'polypeptide(L)'
;MVSEIAPNAVAISPHVPNMGEHWAEPANLPLGPIYCVIDGRVVCVEYMFLVSDLTSGVDWTGITTGMQTPPVTWIDMEYKPNGAGPFQEPLYQLHLYFAESDVLAAH
;
A
#
# COMPACT_ATOMS: atom_id res chain seq x y z
N MET A 1 -10.37 2.66 -12.12
CA MET A 1 -9.11 2.06 -12.60
C MET A 1 -7.93 2.77 -11.95
N VAL A 2 -6.78 2.13 -11.79
CA VAL A 2 -5.59 2.82 -11.22
C VAL A 2 -5.20 4.07 -12.02
N SER A 3 -5.37 4.04 -13.35
CA SER A 3 -5.12 5.18 -14.24
C SER A 3 -6.04 6.39 -14.03
N GLU A 4 -7.19 6.21 -13.39
CA GLU A 4 -8.11 7.30 -13.04
C GLU A 4 -7.75 7.93 -11.69
N ILE A 5 -7.10 7.16 -10.83
CA ILE A 5 -6.71 7.56 -9.46
C ILE A 5 -5.32 8.18 -9.46
N ALA A 6 -4.38 7.51 -10.11
CA ALA A 6 -2.97 7.85 -10.18
C ALA A 6 -2.48 7.68 -11.63
N PRO A 7 -2.75 8.66 -12.52
CA PRO A 7 -2.49 8.54 -13.95
C PRO A 7 -0.99 8.39 -14.28
N ASN A 8 -0.11 8.81 -13.38
CA ASN A 8 1.34 8.70 -13.53
C ASN A 8 1.94 7.53 -12.74
N ALA A 9 1.11 6.66 -12.16
CA ALA A 9 1.60 5.51 -11.43
C ALA A 9 2.32 4.54 -12.37
N VAL A 10 3.41 3.98 -11.87
CA VAL A 10 4.18 2.94 -12.55
C VAL A 10 4.12 1.65 -11.75
N ALA A 11 4.13 0.51 -12.43
CA ALA A 11 4.27 -0.79 -11.78
C ALA A 11 5.64 -0.89 -11.10
N ILE A 12 5.65 -1.22 -9.82
CA ILE A 12 6.87 -1.35 -9.00
C ILE A 12 7.14 -2.79 -8.57
N SER A 13 6.18 -3.70 -8.74
CA SER A 13 6.35 -5.11 -8.46
C SER A 13 5.55 -5.98 -9.44
N PRO A 14 5.94 -7.25 -9.64
CA PRO A 14 5.07 -8.23 -10.28
C PRO A 14 3.87 -8.55 -9.38
N HIS A 15 2.98 -9.41 -9.88
CA HIS A 15 1.84 -9.94 -9.13
C HIS A 15 2.26 -10.58 -7.80
N VAL A 16 1.66 -10.13 -6.70
CA VAL A 16 1.82 -10.66 -5.34
C VAL A 16 0.51 -11.34 -4.91
N PRO A 17 0.57 -12.56 -4.34
CA PRO A 17 -0.63 -13.25 -3.87
C PRO A 17 -1.47 -12.39 -2.92
N ASN A 18 -2.78 -12.41 -3.13
CA ASN A 18 -3.82 -11.65 -2.43
C ASN A 18 -3.78 -10.13 -2.60
N MET A 19 -2.86 -9.58 -3.39
CA MET A 19 -2.70 -8.12 -3.56
C MET A 19 -2.69 -7.69 -5.04
N GLY A 20 -2.23 -8.57 -5.93
CA GLY A 20 -2.00 -8.23 -7.32
C GLY A 20 -0.69 -7.47 -7.55
N GLU A 21 -0.64 -6.67 -8.60
CA GLU A 21 0.51 -5.84 -8.92
C GLU A 21 0.55 -4.60 -8.01
N HIS A 22 1.74 -4.11 -7.67
CA HIS A 22 1.87 -2.85 -6.95
C HIS A 22 2.19 -1.72 -7.91
N TRP A 23 1.48 -0.60 -7.74
CA TRP A 23 1.59 0.58 -8.56
C TRP A 23 1.76 1.81 -7.67
N ALA A 24 2.65 2.72 -8.02
CA ALA A 24 2.82 3.96 -7.25
C ALA A 24 3.24 5.11 -8.16
N GLU A 25 2.83 6.33 -7.82
CA GLU A 25 3.45 7.51 -8.40
C GLU A 25 4.88 7.64 -7.84
N PRO A 26 5.89 7.94 -8.67
CA PRO A 26 7.28 8.05 -8.19
C PRO A 26 7.46 9.04 -7.02
N ALA A 27 6.62 10.07 -6.94
CA ALA A 27 6.64 11.06 -5.86
C ALA A 27 6.19 10.51 -4.49
N ASN A 28 5.44 9.42 -4.47
CA ASN A 28 4.94 8.78 -3.24
C ASN A 28 5.89 7.69 -2.74
N LEU A 29 6.87 7.29 -3.54
CA LEU A 29 7.82 6.27 -3.15
C LEU A 29 8.87 6.82 -2.17
N PRO A 30 9.29 6.03 -1.17
CA PRO A 30 8.95 4.61 -0.97
C PRO A 30 7.85 4.35 0.05
N LEU A 31 7.29 5.37 0.68
CA LEU A 31 6.40 5.22 1.84
C LEU A 31 4.92 5.03 1.47
N GLY A 32 4.51 5.41 0.26
CA GLY A 32 3.15 5.29 -0.24
C GLY A 32 2.40 6.63 -0.33
N PRO A 33 1.14 6.62 -0.79
CA PRO A 33 0.32 5.43 -1.06
C PRO A 33 0.87 4.58 -2.22
N ILE A 34 0.93 3.27 -2.01
CA ILE A 34 1.16 2.25 -3.04
C ILE A 34 -0.17 1.54 -3.29
N TYR A 35 -0.58 1.43 -4.54
CA TYR A 35 -1.84 0.82 -4.95
C TYR A 35 -1.63 -0.64 -5.31
N CYS A 36 -2.37 -1.54 -4.64
CA CYS A 36 -2.45 -2.93 -5.04
C CYS A 36 -3.55 -3.08 -6.10
N VAL A 37 -3.23 -3.70 -7.23
CA VAL A 37 -4.07 -3.72 -8.43
C VAL A 37 -4.32 -5.13 -8.90
N ILE A 38 -5.61 -5.50 -8.99
CA ILE A 38 -6.10 -6.73 -9.61
C ILE A 38 -7.01 -6.34 -10.78
N ASP A 39 -6.72 -6.85 -11.98
CA ASP A 39 -7.48 -6.56 -13.21
C ASP A 39 -7.74 -5.05 -13.45
N GLY A 40 -6.71 -4.22 -13.18
CA GLY A 40 -6.76 -2.76 -13.33
C GLY A 40 -7.51 -2.00 -12.23
N ARG A 41 -8.11 -2.71 -11.27
CA ARG A 41 -8.86 -2.13 -10.14
C ARG A 41 -7.99 -2.09 -8.89
N VAL A 42 -8.07 -0.99 -8.15
CA VAL A 42 -7.40 -0.84 -6.86
C VAL A 42 -8.15 -1.67 -5.82
N VAL A 43 -7.48 -2.66 -5.24
CA VAL A 43 -8.04 -3.58 -4.23
C VAL A 43 -7.49 -3.33 -2.83
N CYS A 44 -6.29 -2.75 -2.73
CA CYS A 44 -5.77 -2.20 -1.48
C CYS A 44 -4.90 -0.96 -1.72
N VAL A 45 -4.66 -0.22 -0.63
CA VAL A 45 -3.58 0.77 -0.55
C VAL A 45 -2.63 0.36 0.57
N GLU A 46 -1.35 0.40 0.28
CA GLU A 46 -0.24 0.11 1.18
C GLU A 46 0.51 1.39 1.57
N TYR A 47 0.96 1.44 2.83
CA TYR A 47 1.91 2.42 3.35
C TYR A 47 3.01 1.75 4.16
N MET A 48 4.19 2.35 4.18
CA MET A 48 5.29 1.95 5.03
C MET A 48 5.51 2.99 6.14
N PHE A 49 5.66 2.54 7.38
CA PHE A 49 5.97 3.38 8.54
C PHE A 49 7.27 2.89 9.17
N LEU A 50 8.31 3.73 9.15
CA LEU A 50 9.59 3.37 9.75
C LEU A 50 9.48 3.35 11.28
N VAL A 51 10.08 2.36 11.92
CA VAL A 51 10.15 2.31 13.39
C VAL A 51 10.95 3.48 13.93
N SER A 52 11.98 3.93 13.22
CA SER A 52 12.77 5.11 13.60
C SER A 52 11.90 6.38 13.69
N ASP A 53 11.05 6.63 12.70
CA ASP A 53 10.10 7.74 12.70
C ASP A 53 9.16 7.68 13.92
N LEU A 54 8.56 6.51 14.17
CA LEU A 54 7.70 6.26 15.34
C LEU A 54 8.44 6.54 16.66
N THR A 55 9.68 6.04 16.81
CA THR A 55 10.48 6.24 18.03
C THR A 55 10.93 7.69 18.22
N SER A 56 11.06 8.45 17.13
CA SER A 56 11.43 9.87 17.15
C SER A 56 10.24 10.80 17.41
N GLY A 57 9.02 10.25 17.48
CA GLY A 57 7.79 10.99 17.76
C GLY A 57 7.17 11.66 16.54
N VAL A 58 7.45 11.16 15.33
CA VAL A 58 6.71 11.59 14.13
C VAL A 58 5.23 11.28 14.32
N ASP A 59 4.40 12.28 14.06
CA ASP A 59 2.95 12.19 14.15
C ASP A 59 2.33 12.37 12.76
N TRP A 60 1.64 11.33 12.29
CA TRP A 60 0.87 11.39 11.05
C TRP A 60 -0.58 11.74 11.40
N THR A 61 -0.91 13.03 11.32
CA THR A 61 -2.27 13.53 11.63
C THR A 61 -3.30 13.15 10.56
N GLY A 62 -2.87 12.50 9.48
CA GLY A 62 -3.73 12.00 8.41
C GLY A 62 -2.96 11.18 7.39
N ILE A 63 -3.64 10.19 6.80
CA ILE A 63 -3.11 9.33 5.74
C ILE A 63 -4.07 9.43 4.56
N THR A 64 -3.57 9.86 3.39
CA THR A 64 -4.41 10.10 2.21
C THR A 64 -4.18 9.02 1.16
N THR A 65 -5.25 8.36 0.72
CA THR A 65 -5.23 7.35 -0.35
C THR A 65 -5.08 7.94 -1.75
N GLY A 66 -5.21 9.26 -1.90
CA GLY A 66 -5.24 9.93 -3.21
C GLY A 66 -6.54 9.68 -4.00
N MET A 67 -7.55 9.06 -3.37
CA MET A 67 -8.85 8.79 -3.99
C MET A 67 -9.99 8.97 -2.99
N GLN A 68 -11.23 8.99 -3.48
CA GLN A 68 -12.37 8.78 -2.59
C GLN A 68 -12.28 7.35 -2.03
N THR A 69 -11.90 7.25 -0.76
CA THR A 69 -11.66 5.96 -0.09
C THR A 69 -12.93 5.11 -0.09
N PRO A 70 -12.92 3.93 -0.74
CA PRO A 70 -14.02 2.97 -0.66
C PRO A 70 -14.20 2.45 0.77
N PRO A 71 -15.31 1.76 1.07
CA PRO A 71 -15.45 1.03 2.31
C PRO A 71 -14.26 0.07 2.52
N VAL A 72 -13.66 0.13 3.70
CA VAL A 72 -12.56 -0.77 4.09
C VAL A 72 -13.17 -2.09 4.53
N THR A 73 -12.74 -3.19 3.90
CA THR A 73 -13.17 -4.55 4.23
C THR A 73 -12.24 -5.19 5.27
N TRP A 74 -10.94 -4.93 5.16
CA TRP A 74 -9.91 -5.49 6.03
C TRP A 74 -8.73 -4.53 6.17
N ILE A 75 -8.07 -4.57 7.33
CA ILE A 75 -6.81 -3.86 7.58
C ILE A 75 -5.79 -4.89 8.04
N ASP A 76 -4.63 -4.90 7.40
CA ASP A 76 -3.47 -5.66 7.85
C ASP A 76 -2.35 -4.69 8.24
N MET A 77 -1.61 -5.04 9.30
CA MET A 77 -0.43 -4.28 9.72
C MET A 77 0.69 -5.27 10.05
N GLU A 78 1.64 -5.41 9.14
CA GLU A 78 2.73 -6.36 9.26
C GLU A 78 4.01 -5.67 9.74
N TYR A 79 4.63 -6.24 10.80
CA TYR A 79 5.95 -5.81 11.23
C TYR A 79 7.06 -6.52 10.43
N LYS A 80 7.92 -5.74 9.78
CA LYS A 80 9.08 -6.21 9.02
C LYS A 80 10.36 -5.87 9.78
N PRO A 81 10.92 -6.79 10.60
CA PRO A 81 12.08 -6.50 11.45
C PRO A 81 13.37 -6.21 10.68
N ASN A 82 13.44 -6.61 9.41
CA ASN A 82 14.60 -6.40 8.53
C ASN A 82 14.31 -5.40 7.39
N GLY A 83 13.14 -4.76 7.40
CA GLY A 83 12.67 -3.88 6.34
C GLY A 83 12.00 -4.56 5.16
N ALA A 84 11.55 -3.72 4.23
CA ALA A 84 10.85 -4.09 3.01
C ALA A 84 11.14 -3.07 1.90
N GLY A 85 11.11 -3.53 0.65
CA GLY A 85 11.39 -2.68 -0.51
C GLY A 85 12.80 -2.06 -0.44
N PRO A 86 12.94 -0.73 -0.59
CA PRO A 86 14.25 -0.07 -0.54
C PRO A 86 14.77 0.16 0.88
N PHE A 87 13.98 -0.09 1.92
CA PHE A 87 14.41 0.09 3.31
C PHE A 87 15.07 -1.18 3.85
N GLN A 88 16.28 -1.05 4.41
CA GLN A 88 16.99 -2.09 5.19
C GLN A 88 16.81 -1.88 6.71
N GLU A 89 15.66 -1.31 7.01
CA GLU A 89 15.06 -0.73 8.21
C GLU A 89 13.92 -1.46 8.92
N PRO A 90 13.83 -1.68 10.24
CA PRO A 90 12.57 -2.13 10.83
C PRO A 90 11.42 -1.17 10.48
N LEU A 91 10.33 -1.71 9.92
CA LEU A 91 9.16 -0.92 9.52
C LEU A 91 7.85 -1.70 9.71
N TYR A 92 6.73 -0.99 9.70
CA TYR A 92 5.40 -1.55 9.56
C TYR A 92 4.89 -1.31 8.14
N GLN A 93 4.34 -2.35 7.50
CA GLN A 93 3.51 -2.20 6.30
C GLN A 93 2.05 -2.20 6.73
N LEU A 94 1.32 -1.17 6.36
CA LEU A 94 -0.12 -1.04 6.58
C LEU A 94 -0.83 -1.25 5.25
N HIS A 95 -1.70 -2.25 5.16
CA HIS A 95 -2.56 -2.48 4.00
C HIS A 95 -4.02 -2.20 4.37
N LEU A 96 -4.66 -1.32 3.61
CA LEU A 96 -6.09 -1.03 3.69
C LEU A 96 -6.77 -1.70 2.49
N TYR A 97 -7.50 -2.79 2.72
CA TYR A 97 -8.18 -3.53 1.67
C TYR A 97 -9.61 -3.03 1.47
N PHE A 98 -10.05 -3.02 0.22
CA PHE A 98 -11.39 -2.62 -0.21
C PHE A 98 -12.16 -3.75 -0.89
N ALA A 99 -11.46 -4.78 -1.37
CA ALA A 99 -12.07 -5.97 -1.95
C ALA A 99 -12.40 -7.01 -0.86
N GLU A 100 -13.40 -7.84 -1.13
CA GLU A 100 -13.78 -8.96 -0.28
C GLU A 100 -12.70 -10.06 -0.28
N SER A 101 -12.65 -10.85 0.79
CA SER A 101 -11.60 -11.85 1.01
C SER A 101 -11.56 -12.97 -0.04
N ASP A 102 -12.70 -13.31 -0.65
CA ASP A 102 -12.78 -14.30 -1.73
C ASP A 102 -12.19 -13.79 -3.05
N VAL A 103 -12.38 -12.50 -3.36
CA VAL A 103 -11.69 -11.83 -4.47
C VAL A 103 -10.20 -11.86 -4.23
N LEU A 104 -9.74 -11.46 -3.04
CA LEU A 104 -8.31 -11.46 -2.74
C LEU A 104 -7.71 -12.87 -2.84
N ALA A 105 -8.35 -13.88 -2.26
CA ALA A 105 -7.85 -15.25 -2.23
C ALA A 105 -7.76 -15.94 -3.62
N ALA A 106 -8.46 -15.41 -4.63
CA ALA A 106 -8.43 -15.94 -5.99
C ALA A 106 -7.22 -15.46 -6.82
N HIS A 107 -6.43 -14.53 -6.28
CA HIS A 107 -5.31 -13.87 -6.93
C HIS A 107 -4.05 -14.01 -6.08
#